data_AF-A0A8C5I4B9-F1
#
_entry.id   AF-A0A8C5I4B9-F1
#
_cell.length_a   1.000
_cell.length_b   1.000
_cell.length_c   1.000
_cell.angle_alpha   90.00
_cell.angle_beta   90.00
_cell.angle_gamma   90.00
#
_symmetry.space_group_name_H-M   'P 1'
#
loop_
_entity.id
_entity.type
_entity.pdbx_description
1 polymer ?
#
loop_
_entity_poly.entity_id
_entity_poly.type
_entity_poly.pdbx_seq_one_letter_code
_entity_poly.pdbx_strand_id
1 'polypeptide(L)'
;MDYRSALEVYKETVLLYVKEGQRQVNSHCADLEPWQIIGASVITTLGAVYIKGVLFQQESLTSRVKKQCFRLIRKIPFVGASIQNQLNKALDDMSLSLCTLKEGMSYTKQLPSKGLSQSQVMDRIREYETLSKHDSSVQWEKGRVSGAVYWGDESLTKFLVKVYGDFAWSNPLHPDIFPCVRKMEAEVVRMSCTLFNGGPKSCGTVTSGGTESILMACKAYRDMAHERGVKYPEILAPVSVHAAFDKAAHYFGMKLVHIPLVNNTMKVDVKAMKRAINGNTAMLVCSAPQFPHGIMDPVEEVAELAVRYNLPLHVDACLGGFLIVFMEKAGYTLAPFDFSVKGVTSISADTHKYGYAPKGSSVILYSDTKYRQYQYFVAPDWQGGIYASPSIAGSRPGGIIAACWATMMHMGEDGYIETTKKIISTARKIITGINQIEGVYVFGNPEVSVVAIGSDVFDIFRLSNALTSKGWNLNTLQFPSSIHICCTVLHTQPGVADQFIGDVREQVAIIMKNPSEKTTGMGAIYGMAQSIPDRSMVTEISRGFLDCLYSTEVPKLNTSHMNGNGKAH
;
A
#
# COMPACT_ATOMS: atom_id res chain seq x y z
N MET A 1 -8.16 58.53 -22.62
CA MET A 1 -6.80 58.33 -22.08
C MET A 1 -6.06 57.41 -23.02
N ASP A 2 -4.97 57.90 -23.62
CA ASP A 2 -4.24 57.21 -24.68
C ASP A 2 -3.27 56.19 -24.08
N TYR A 3 -3.64 54.90 -24.15
CA TYR A 3 -2.85 53.80 -23.60
C TYR A 3 -1.45 53.67 -24.24
N ARG A 4 -1.22 54.25 -25.43
CA ARG A 4 0.08 54.22 -26.10
C ARG A 4 1.11 55.14 -25.46
N SER A 5 0.71 56.32 -24.97
CA SER A 5 1.65 57.28 -24.38
C SER A 5 2.15 56.83 -23.01
N ALA A 6 1.29 56.19 -22.21
CA ALA A 6 1.70 55.60 -20.94
C ALA A 6 2.71 54.47 -21.14
N LEU A 7 2.52 53.61 -22.16
CA LEU A 7 3.41 52.50 -22.45
C LEU A 7 4.81 52.97 -22.89
N GLU A 8 4.91 54.08 -23.62
CA GLU A 8 6.20 54.68 -23.97
C GLU A 8 6.94 55.24 -22.76
N VAL A 9 6.25 55.94 -21.85
CA VAL A 9 6.86 56.46 -20.62
C VAL A 9 7.38 55.32 -19.74
N TYR A 10 6.62 54.22 -19.61
CA TYR A 10 7.10 53.03 -18.90
C TYR A 10 8.31 52.40 -19.60
N LYS A 11 8.31 52.32 -20.93
CA LYS A 11 9.43 51.79 -21.71
C LYS A 11 10.69 52.63 -21.55
N GLU A 12 10.58 53.96 -21.61
CA GLU A 12 11.70 54.88 -21.39
C GLU A 12 12.24 54.80 -19.96
N THR A 13 11.34 54.72 -18.98
CA THR A 13 11.70 54.55 -17.57
C THR A 13 12.46 53.24 -17.35
N VAL A 14 11.96 52.13 -17.91
CA VAL A 14 12.66 50.83 -17.87
C VAL A 14 14.02 50.91 -18.56
N LEU A 15 14.12 51.55 -19.73
CA LEU A 15 15.39 51.76 -20.44
C LEU A 15 16.39 52.57 -19.61
N LEU A 16 15.94 53.58 -18.88
CA LEU A 16 16.78 54.40 -18.02
C LEU A 16 17.34 53.58 -16.86
N TYR A 17 16.49 52.78 -16.19
CA TYR A 17 16.92 51.86 -15.13
C TYR A 17 17.86 50.76 -15.64
N VAL A 18 17.61 50.23 -16.85
CA VAL A 18 18.51 49.24 -17.47
C VAL A 18 19.88 49.85 -17.77
N LYS A 19 19.93 51.09 -18.30
CA LYS A 19 21.20 51.79 -18.57
C LYS A 19 21.96 52.13 -17.30
N GLU A 20 21.26 52.55 -16.25
CA GLU A 20 21.88 52.83 -14.95
C GLU A 20 22.42 51.55 -14.31
N GLY A 21 21.65 50.45 -14.36
CA GLY A 21 22.11 49.13 -13.94
C GLY A 21 23.34 48.67 -14.73
N GLN A 22 23.35 48.86 -16.05
CA GLN A 22 24.50 48.53 -16.90
C GLN A 22 25.74 49.34 -16.52
N ARG A 23 25.60 50.65 -16.25
CA ARG A 23 26.71 51.48 -15.76
C ARG A 23 27.26 51.00 -14.43
N GLN A 24 26.38 50.68 -13.48
CA GLN A 24 26.81 50.18 -12.17
C GLN A 24 27.56 48.85 -12.29
N VAL A 25 27.07 47.91 -13.09
CA VAL A 25 27.74 46.62 -13.34
C VAL A 25 29.10 46.86 -13.99
N ASN A 26 29.15 47.67 -15.06
CA ASN A 26 30.41 47.99 -15.74
C ASN A 26 31.41 48.67 -14.81
N SER A 27 30.95 49.58 -13.93
CA SER A 27 31.81 50.24 -12.95
C SER A 27 32.37 49.27 -11.90
N HIS A 28 31.57 48.29 -11.46
CA HIS A 28 32.02 47.27 -10.50
C HIS A 28 32.93 46.22 -11.13
N CYS A 29 32.89 46.06 -12.45
CA CYS A 29 33.75 45.14 -13.21
C CYS A 29 34.90 45.84 -13.94
N ALA A 30 35.10 47.15 -13.76
CA ALA A 30 36.05 47.94 -14.54
C ALA A 30 37.51 47.49 -14.37
N ASP A 31 37.85 46.96 -13.19
CA ASP A 31 39.20 46.51 -12.84
C ASP A 31 39.38 44.98 -13.03
N LEU A 32 38.43 44.30 -13.65
CA LEU A 32 38.46 42.84 -13.86
C LEU A 32 38.77 42.50 -15.32
N GLU A 33 39.68 41.56 -15.52
CA GLU A 33 39.97 40.98 -16.83
C GLU A 33 38.75 40.16 -17.34
N PRO A 34 38.48 40.11 -18.66
CA PRO A 34 37.32 39.41 -19.22
C PRO A 34 37.18 37.95 -18.76
N TRP A 35 38.29 37.23 -18.59
CA TRP A 35 38.28 35.85 -18.12
C TRP A 35 37.85 35.73 -16.65
N GLN A 36 38.11 36.74 -15.81
CA GLN A 36 37.70 36.77 -14.41
C GLN A 36 36.19 36.97 -14.29
N ILE A 37 35.61 37.82 -15.15
CA ILE A 37 34.16 38.04 -15.23
C ILE A 37 33.46 36.74 -15.68
N ILE A 38 33.99 36.08 -16.72
CA ILE A 38 33.47 34.78 -17.18
C ILE A 38 33.59 33.73 -16.07
N GLY A 39 34.76 33.62 -15.44
CA GLY A 39 35.02 32.67 -14.36
C GLY A 39 34.09 32.87 -13.17
N ALA A 40 33.94 34.10 -12.68
CA ALA A 40 33.03 34.44 -11.60
C ALA A 40 31.57 34.10 -11.97
N SER A 41 31.13 34.48 -13.17
CA SER A 41 29.78 34.19 -13.64
C SER A 41 29.49 32.69 -13.69
N VAL A 42 30.43 31.89 -14.20
CA VAL A 42 30.32 30.42 -14.25
C VAL A 42 30.29 29.84 -12.83
N ILE A 43 31.22 30.24 -11.95
CA ILE A 43 31.29 29.73 -10.57
C ILE A 43 30.03 30.09 -9.78
N THR A 44 29.57 31.34 -9.86
CA THR A 44 28.35 31.78 -9.16
C THR A 44 27.12 31.07 -9.70
N THR A 45 27.02 30.86 -11.02
CA THR A 45 25.90 30.12 -11.63
C THR A 45 25.92 28.65 -11.22
N LEU A 46 27.06 27.98 -11.31
CA LEU A 46 27.20 26.58 -10.87
C LEU A 46 26.95 26.45 -9.36
N GLY A 47 27.43 27.41 -8.56
CA GLY A 47 27.17 27.50 -7.13
C GLY A 47 25.69 27.68 -6.82
N ALA A 48 24.99 28.56 -7.53
CA ALA A 48 23.55 28.76 -7.39
C ALA A 48 22.75 27.51 -7.81
N VAL A 49 23.13 26.86 -8.91
CA VAL A 49 22.52 25.59 -9.36
C VAL A 49 22.77 24.48 -8.34
N TYR A 50 23.98 24.38 -7.79
CA TYR A 50 24.33 23.43 -6.74
C TYR A 50 23.52 23.69 -5.46
N ILE A 51 23.47 24.93 -4.97
CA ILE A 51 22.71 25.33 -3.78
C ILE A 51 21.22 25.04 -4.00
N LYS A 52 20.65 25.39 -5.16
CA LYS A 52 19.28 25.05 -5.53
C LYS A 52 19.08 23.54 -5.53
N GLY A 53 20.00 22.79 -6.12
CA GLY A 53 20.01 21.33 -6.12
C GLY A 53 20.15 20.69 -4.73
N VAL A 54 20.74 21.39 -3.76
CA VAL A 54 20.84 20.95 -2.36
C VAL A 54 19.60 21.33 -1.56
N LEU A 55 19.01 22.50 -1.79
CA LEU A 55 17.85 23.00 -1.05
C LEU A 55 16.54 22.33 -1.47
N PHE A 56 16.38 22.04 -2.77
CA PHE A 56 15.13 21.52 -3.35
C PHE A 56 15.21 20.03 -3.73
N GLN A 57 15.92 19.23 -2.94
CA GLN A 57 15.89 17.77 -3.08
C GLN A 57 14.56 17.18 -2.60
N GLN A 58 14.30 15.93 -2.99
CA GLN A 58 13.12 15.19 -2.53
C GLN A 58 13.07 15.06 -1.00
N GLU A 59 14.23 14.90 -0.33
CA GLU A 59 14.32 14.86 1.13
C GLU A 59 14.58 16.24 1.74
N SER A 60 13.88 16.56 2.84
CA SER A 60 14.07 17.83 3.57
C SER A 60 15.47 17.94 4.20
N LEU A 61 15.95 19.18 4.38
CA LEU A 61 17.23 19.43 5.05
C LEU A 61 17.28 18.87 6.48
N THR A 62 16.19 19.02 7.23
CA THR A 62 16.09 18.50 8.61
C THR A 62 16.21 16.97 8.67
N SER A 63 15.55 16.26 7.75
CA SER A 63 15.66 14.80 7.64
C SER A 63 17.10 14.37 7.34
N ARG A 64 17.77 15.04 6.41
CA ARG A 64 19.17 14.75 6.05
C ARG A 64 20.13 14.99 7.21
N VAL A 65 20.00 16.13 7.90
CA VAL A 65 20.82 16.44 9.08
C VAL A 65 20.59 15.41 10.18
N LYS A 66 19.33 15.08 10.50
CA LYS A 66 18.99 14.06 11.49
C LYS A 66 19.62 12.70 11.14
N LYS A 67 19.46 12.23 9.89
CA LYS A 67 20.10 10.99 9.41
C LYS A 67 21.62 11.03 9.54
N GLN A 68 22.24 12.17 9.20
CA GLN A 68 23.68 12.31 9.30
C GLN A 68 24.17 12.28 10.76
N CYS A 69 23.46 12.94 11.68
CA CYS A 69 23.74 12.86 13.11
C CYS A 69 23.66 11.40 13.62
N PHE A 70 22.60 10.67 13.29
CA PHE A 70 22.47 9.25 13.67
C PHE A 70 23.58 8.38 13.08
N ARG A 71 23.95 8.61 11.82
CA ARG A 71 25.09 7.92 11.19
C ARG A 71 26.40 8.17 11.94
N LEU A 72 26.63 9.40 12.40
CA LEU A 72 27.83 9.73 13.18
C LEU A 72 27.80 9.06 14.56
N ILE A 73 26.64 9.05 15.24
CA ILE A 73 26.47 8.35 16.53
C ILE A 73 26.74 6.85 16.39
N ARG A 74 26.21 6.22 15.33
CA ARG A 74 26.43 4.79 15.05
C ARG A 74 27.89 4.43 14.75
N LYS A 75 28.71 5.39 14.32
CA LYS A 75 30.16 5.17 14.11
C LYS A 75 30.98 5.18 15.40
N ILE A 76 30.40 5.58 16.54
CA ILE A 76 31.09 5.51 17.84
C ILE A 76 31.26 4.03 18.20
N PRO A 77 32.49 3.51 18.38
CA PRO A 77 32.76 2.07 18.43
C PRO A 77 31.89 1.28 19.44
N PHE A 78 31.77 1.77 20.67
CA PHE A 78 30.98 1.09 21.71
C PHE A 78 29.46 1.13 21.44
N VAL A 79 28.96 2.27 20.96
CA VAL A 79 27.54 2.46 20.65
C VAL A 79 27.14 1.65 19.42
N GLY A 80 27.94 1.72 18.36
CA GLY A 80 27.75 0.95 17.14
C GLY A 80 27.79 -0.56 17.40
N ALA A 81 28.76 -1.04 18.17
CA ALA A 81 28.86 -2.47 18.53
C ALA A 81 27.64 -2.94 19.35
N SER A 82 27.19 -2.14 20.32
CA SER A 82 26.01 -2.48 21.13
C SER A 82 24.73 -2.55 20.28
N ILE A 83 24.52 -1.55 19.41
CA ILE A 83 23.38 -1.52 18.49
C ILE A 83 23.43 -2.72 17.53
N GLN A 84 24.60 -3.02 16.96
CA GLN A 84 24.75 -4.14 16.04
C GLN A 84 24.52 -5.49 16.73
N ASN A 85 24.98 -5.66 17.96
CA ASN A 85 24.71 -6.88 18.74
C ASN A 85 23.23 -7.08 19.03
N GLN A 86 22.50 -6.01 19.39
CA GLN A 86 21.05 -6.08 19.57
C GLN A 86 20.33 -6.38 18.25
N LEU A 87 20.77 -5.79 17.15
CA LEU A 87 20.23 -6.06 15.82
C LEU A 87 20.43 -7.53 15.43
N ASN A 88 21.65 -8.06 15.57
CA ASN A 88 21.96 -9.46 15.27
C ASN A 88 21.12 -10.41 16.14
N LYS A 89 20.99 -10.12 17.44
CA LYS A 89 20.13 -10.91 18.32
C LYS A 89 18.67 -10.92 17.85
N ALA A 90 18.12 -9.76 17.48
CA ALA A 90 16.77 -9.68 16.95
C ALA A 90 16.62 -10.48 15.64
N LEU A 91 17.64 -10.47 14.77
CA LEU A 91 17.66 -11.26 13.54
C LEU A 91 17.74 -12.76 13.82
N ASP A 92 18.56 -13.20 14.79
CA ASP A 92 18.66 -14.59 15.20
C ASP A 92 17.33 -15.10 15.78
N ASP A 93 16.71 -14.33 16.68
CA ASP A 93 15.41 -14.63 17.28
C ASP A 93 14.32 -14.71 16.19
N MET A 94 14.33 -13.79 15.21
CA MET A 94 13.40 -13.83 14.07
C MET A 94 13.64 -15.06 13.19
N SER A 95 14.90 -15.37 12.85
CA SER A 95 15.27 -16.55 12.04
C SER A 95 14.79 -17.85 12.70
N LEU A 96 14.93 -17.96 14.02
CA LEU A 96 14.40 -19.07 14.80
C LEU A 96 12.87 -19.12 14.73
N SER A 97 12.18 -17.99 14.90
CA SER A 97 10.71 -17.93 14.85
C SER A 97 10.11 -18.22 13.47
N LEU A 98 10.85 -17.91 12.40
CA LEU A 98 10.45 -18.13 11.00
C LEU A 98 10.82 -19.51 10.47
N CYS A 99 11.67 -20.25 11.18
CA CYS A 99 12.01 -21.61 10.80
C CYS A 99 10.80 -22.52 11.03
N THR A 100 10.06 -22.81 9.96
CA THR A 100 8.87 -23.66 10.01
C THR A 100 9.17 -25.13 9.75
N LEU A 101 10.42 -25.50 9.43
CA LEU A 101 10.78 -26.88 9.09
C LEU A 101 10.53 -27.82 10.27
N LYS A 102 9.95 -28.99 9.99
CA LYS A 102 9.82 -30.07 10.96
C LYS A 102 11.13 -30.84 11.09
N GLU A 103 11.28 -31.54 12.21
CA GLU A 103 12.37 -32.48 12.40
C GLU A 103 12.42 -33.50 11.24
N GLY A 104 13.59 -33.65 10.62
CA GLY A 104 13.80 -34.49 9.44
C GLY A 104 13.56 -33.82 8.08
N MET A 105 12.94 -32.62 8.03
CA MET A 105 12.80 -31.86 6.79
C MET A 105 14.06 -31.04 6.50
N SER A 106 14.37 -30.87 5.21
CA SER A 106 15.51 -30.05 4.77
C SER A 106 15.19 -29.28 3.49
N TYR A 107 15.91 -28.17 3.28
CA TYR A 107 15.79 -27.38 2.06
C TYR A 107 16.43 -28.11 0.88
N THR A 108 15.71 -28.16 -0.25
CA THR A 108 16.30 -28.57 -1.53
C THR A 108 17.12 -27.40 -2.09
N LYS A 109 18.45 -27.50 -2.02
CA LYS A 109 19.39 -26.44 -2.47
C LYS A 109 19.86 -26.59 -3.92
N GLN A 110 19.58 -27.72 -4.55
CA GLN A 110 19.99 -28.04 -5.92
C GLN A 110 18.87 -28.76 -6.65
N LEU A 111 18.83 -28.62 -7.98
CA LEU A 111 17.95 -29.43 -8.82
C LEU A 111 18.32 -30.92 -8.67
N PRO A 112 17.33 -31.83 -8.63
CA PRO A 112 17.62 -33.25 -8.59
C PRO A 112 18.28 -33.68 -9.89
N SER A 113 19.29 -34.54 -9.81
CA SER A 113 20.03 -35.05 -11.00
C SER A 113 19.15 -35.85 -11.96
N LYS A 114 18.04 -36.39 -11.46
CA LYS A 114 16.97 -37.01 -12.24
C LYS A 114 15.64 -36.38 -11.85
N GLY A 115 14.80 -36.09 -12.83
CA GLY A 115 13.45 -35.57 -12.58
C GLY A 115 12.64 -36.53 -11.70
N LEU A 116 11.96 -35.98 -10.70
CA LEU A 116 11.03 -36.73 -9.87
C LEU A 116 9.77 -37.10 -10.68
N SER A 117 9.17 -38.25 -10.39
CA SER A 117 7.86 -38.59 -10.95
C SER A 117 6.78 -37.62 -10.43
N GLN A 118 5.66 -37.52 -11.14
CA GLN A 118 4.52 -36.71 -10.67
C GLN A 118 4.06 -37.13 -9.27
N SER A 119 4.01 -38.44 -8.98
CA SER A 119 3.65 -38.93 -7.64
C SER A 119 4.64 -38.47 -6.56
N GLN A 120 5.95 -38.56 -6.83
CA GLN A 120 6.98 -38.10 -5.90
C GLN A 120 6.91 -36.59 -5.64
N VAL A 121 6.61 -35.80 -6.67
CA VAL A 121 6.38 -34.36 -6.51
C VAL A 121 5.13 -34.10 -5.65
N MET A 122 4.03 -34.80 -5.92
CA MET A 122 2.80 -34.67 -5.13
C MET A 122 2.98 -35.08 -3.68
N ASP A 123 3.77 -36.13 -3.40
CA ASP A 123 4.08 -36.54 -2.03
C ASP A 123 4.86 -35.46 -1.28
N ARG A 124 5.82 -34.79 -1.95
CA ARG A 124 6.53 -33.62 -1.37
C ARG A 124 5.61 -32.42 -1.15
N ILE A 125 4.68 -32.14 -2.07
CA ILE A 125 3.71 -31.06 -1.88
C ILE A 125 2.84 -31.35 -0.64
N ARG A 126 2.36 -32.59 -0.46
CA ARG A 126 1.60 -32.98 0.73
C ARG A 126 2.44 -32.83 2.00
N GLU A 127 3.73 -33.14 1.97
CA GLU A 127 4.65 -32.89 3.08
C GLU A 127 4.72 -31.39 3.42
N TYR A 128 4.83 -30.51 2.42
CA TYR A 128 4.87 -29.06 2.60
C TYR A 128 3.54 -28.50 3.13
N GLU A 129 2.40 -29.02 2.69
CA GLU A 129 1.10 -28.66 3.26
C GLU A 129 1.03 -28.95 4.77
N THR A 130 1.80 -29.94 5.26
CA THR A 130 1.86 -30.21 6.70
C THR A 130 2.61 -29.13 7.49
N LEU A 131 3.43 -28.29 6.86
CA LEU A 131 4.07 -27.13 7.49
C LEU A 131 3.00 -26.09 7.88
N SER A 132 2.00 -25.90 7.00
CA SER A 132 0.84 -25.04 7.29
C SER A 132 -0.07 -25.61 8.38
N LYS A 133 -0.04 -26.92 8.60
CA LYS A 133 -0.86 -27.62 9.61
C LYS A 133 -0.17 -27.78 10.98
N HIS A 134 1.13 -27.55 11.07
CA HIS A 134 1.89 -27.74 12.32
C HIS A 134 1.79 -26.55 13.27
N ASP A 135 1.64 -25.34 12.75
CA ASP A 135 1.18 -24.20 13.55
C ASP A 135 -0.33 -24.32 13.76
N SER A 136 -0.72 -25.31 14.57
CA SER A 136 -2.11 -25.64 14.92
C SER A 136 -2.90 -24.47 15.51
N SER A 137 -2.24 -23.34 15.80
CA SER A 137 -2.83 -22.14 16.38
C SER A 137 -3.64 -21.31 15.38
N VAL A 138 -3.26 -21.24 14.10
CA VAL A 138 -3.91 -20.35 13.11
C VAL A 138 -4.65 -21.14 12.04
N GLN A 139 -5.97 -21.10 12.08
CA GLN A 139 -6.87 -21.84 11.18
C GLN A 139 -7.76 -20.86 10.41
N TRP A 140 -7.36 -20.52 9.18
CA TRP A 140 -8.05 -19.53 8.36
C TRP A 140 -9.44 -20.00 7.92
N GLU A 141 -9.62 -21.32 7.73
CA GLU A 141 -10.89 -21.95 7.37
C GLU A 141 -11.98 -21.72 8.43
N LYS A 142 -11.56 -21.56 9.69
CA LYS A 142 -12.44 -21.27 10.83
C LYS A 142 -12.72 -19.77 11.04
N GLY A 143 -12.32 -18.92 10.10
CA GLY A 143 -12.56 -17.47 10.18
C GLY A 143 -11.79 -16.77 11.30
N ARG A 144 -10.62 -17.30 11.69
CA ARG A 144 -9.76 -16.71 12.72
C ARG A 144 -8.67 -15.78 12.20
N VAL A 145 -8.63 -15.52 10.89
CA VAL A 145 -7.57 -14.75 10.24
C VAL A 145 -8.18 -13.51 9.59
N SER A 146 -7.72 -12.33 10.01
CA SER A 146 -8.09 -11.04 9.44
C SER A 146 -7.69 -10.97 7.96
N GLY A 147 -8.66 -10.72 7.08
CA GLY A 147 -8.43 -10.63 5.64
C GLY A 147 -7.87 -11.94 5.08
N ALA A 148 -6.66 -11.86 4.47
CA ALA A 148 -5.92 -12.96 3.84
C ALA A 148 -6.70 -13.78 2.78
N VAL A 149 -7.67 -14.57 3.21
CA VAL A 149 -8.56 -15.41 2.40
C VAL A 149 -9.99 -14.83 2.41
N TYR A 150 -10.50 -14.52 1.22
CA TYR A 150 -11.75 -13.77 1.08
C TYR A 150 -13.00 -14.64 0.82
N TRP A 151 -12.82 -15.89 0.37
CA TRP A 151 -13.91 -16.82 0.03
C TRP A 151 -13.81 -18.16 0.76
N GLY A 152 -12.75 -18.92 0.50
CA GLY A 152 -12.38 -20.12 1.28
C GLY A 152 -13.24 -21.37 1.05
N ASP A 153 -14.34 -21.29 0.29
CA ASP A 153 -15.15 -22.47 -0.02
C ASP A 153 -14.50 -23.38 -1.09
N GLU A 154 -14.65 -24.69 -0.87
CA GLU A 154 -14.02 -25.73 -1.68
C GLU A 154 -14.64 -25.84 -3.07
N SER A 155 -15.95 -25.59 -3.20
CA SER A 155 -16.66 -25.73 -4.47
C SER A 155 -16.21 -24.68 -5.48
N LEU A 156 -16.12 -23.41 -5.07
CA LEU A 156 -15.58 -22.35 -5.90
C LEU A 156 -14.11 -22.60 -6.22
N THR A 157 -13.32 -23.04 -5.24
CA THR A 157 -11.89 -23.32 -5.44
C THR A 157 -11.67 -24.39 -6.51
N LYS A 158 -12.41 -25.51 -6.45
CA LYS A 158 -12.34 -26.58 -7.46
C LYS A 158 -12.75 -26.09 -8.85
N PHE A 159 -13.80 -25.28 -8.95
CA PHE A 159 -14.21 -24.66 -10.21
C PHE A 159 -13.11 -23.76 -10.79
N LEU A 160 -12.54 -22.87 -9.98
CA LEU A 160 -11.51 -21.93 -10.44
C LEU A 160 -10.19 -22.61 -10.80
N VAL A 161 -9.80 -23.69 -10.11
CA VAL A 161 -8.63 -24.50 -10.48
C VAL A 161 -8.82 -25.18 -11.83
N LYS A 162 -10.03 -25.66 -12.13
CA LYS A 162 -10.36 -26.22 -13.45
C LYS A 162 -10.23 -25.15 -14.54
N VAL A 163 -10.84 -23.97 -14.32
CA VAL A 163 -10.73 -22.84 -15.26
C VAL A 163 -9.26 -22.43 -15.45
N TYR A 164 -8.48 -22.35 -14.37
CA TYR A 164 -7.05 -22.07 -14.47
C TYR A 164 -6.32 -23.12 -15.33
N GLY A 165 -6.62 -24.41 -15.13
CA GLY A 165 -6.06 -25.52 -15.89
C GLY A 165 -6.29 -25.39 -17.40
N ASP A 166 -7.51 -25.01 -17.80
CA ASP A 166 -7.88 -24.82 -19.22
C ASP A 166 -7.07 -23.68 -19.90
N PHE A 167 -6.52 -22.76 -19.11
CA PHE A 167 -5.79 -21.57 -19.58
C PHE A 167 -4.35 -21.49 -19.05
N ALA A 168 -3.79 -22.59 -18.52
CA ALA A 168 -2.50 -22.59 -17.82
C ALA A 168 -1.34 -22.04 -18.66
N TRP A 169 -1.38 -22.24 -19.98
CA TRP A 169 -0.35 -21.81 -20.93
C TRP A 169 -0.66 -20.49 -21.65
N SER A 170 -1.82 -19.91 -21.37
CA SER A 170 -2.22 -18.68 -22.05
C SER A 170 -1.39 -17.48 -21.54
N ASN A 171 -0.89 -16.70 -22.47
CA ASN A 171 -0.10 -15.51 -22.20
C ASN A 171 -0.66 -14.31 -22.99
N PRO A 172 -1.29 -13.32 -22.34
CA PRO A 172 -1.93 -12.19 -23.01
C PRO A 172 -0.94 -11.22 -23.68
N LEU A 173 0.38 -11.47 -23.57
CA LEU A 173 1.39 -10.83 -24.44
C LEU A 173 1.18 -11.18 -25.93
N HIS A 174 0.57 -12.34 -26.21
CA HIS A 174 0.30 -12.85 -27.56
C HIS A 174 -1.22 -12.88 -27.82
N PRO A 175 -1.87 -11.72 -28.01
CA PRO A 175 -3.33 -11.64 -28.17
C PRO A 175 -3.85 -12.26 -29.48
N ASP A 176 -2.97 -12.43 -30.47
CA ASP A 176 -3.19 -13.17 -31.71
C ASP A 176 -3.30 -14.67 -31.49
N ILE A 177 -2.50 -15.22 -30.55
CA ILE A 177 -2.53 -16.63 -30.17
C ILE A 177 -3.63 -16.90 -29.15
N PHE A 178 -3.85 -15.99 -28.20
CA PHE A 178 -4.81 -16.15 -27.09
C PHE A 178 -5.92 -15.07 -27.10
N PRO A 179 -6.72 -14.95 -28.18
CA PRO A 179 -7.78 -13.95 -28.28
C PRO A 179 -8.88 -14.14 -27.24
N CYS A 180 -9.08 -15.37 -26.77
CA CYS A 180 -10.00 -15.73 -25.68
C CYS A 180 -9.66 -15.03 -24.36
N VAL A 181 -8.40 -15.07 -23.93
CA VAL A 181 -7.96 -14.39 -22.71
C VAL A 181 -7.99 -12.88 -22.88
N ARG A 182 -7.58 -12.38 -24.06
CA ARG A 182 -7.73 -10.96 -24.38
C ARG A 182 -9.19 -10.50 -24.25
N LYS A 183 -10.15 -11.30 -24.72
CA LYS A 183 -11.59 -11.04 -24.56
C LYS A 183 -11.99 -10.95 -23.09
N MET A 184 -11.67 -11.98 -22.30
CA MET A 184 -11.98 -12.02 -20.87
C MET A 184 -11.37 -10.84 -20.11
N GLU A 185 -10.12 -10.48 -20.40
CA GLU A 185 -9.44 -9.35 -19.78
C GLU A 185 -10.18 -8.02 -20.02
N ALA A 186 -10.62 -7.78 -21.25
CA ALA A 186 -11.37 -6.57 -21.59
C ALA A 186 -12.76 -6.54 -20.95
N GLU A 187 -13.41 -7.69 -20.81
CA GLU A 187 -14.71 -7.81 -20.14
C GLU A 187 -14.58 -7.56 -18.63
N VAL A 188 -13.55 -8.11 -17.98
CA VAL A 188 -13.24 -7.81 -16.57
C VAL A 188 -13.09 -6.31 -16.35
N VAL A 189 -12.31 -5.63 -17.20
CA VAL A 189 -12.14 -4.16 -17.14
C VAL A 189 -13.47 -3.45 -17.36
N ARG A 190 -14.24 -3.82 -18.40
CA ARG A 190 -15.50 -3.13 -18.72
C ARG A 190 -16.55 -3.32 -17.63
N MET A 191 -16.72 -4.54 -17.12
CA MET A 191 -17.62 -4.80 -15.98
C MET A 191 -17.22 -3.96 -14.77
N SER A 192 -15.91 -3.88 -14.47
CA SER A 192 -15.42 -3.07 -13.37
C SER A 192 -15.70 -1.58 -13.59
N CYS A 193 -15.45 -1.04 -14.80
CA CYS A 193 -15.86 0.32 -15.14
C CYS A 193 -17.36 0.56 -14.90
N THR A 194 -18.22 -0.37 -15.34
CA THR A 194 -19.68 -0.25 -15.15
C THR A 194 -20.06 -0.27 -13.67
N LEU A 195 -19.45 -1.13 -12.86
CA LEU A 195 -19.68 -1.19 -11.40
C LEU A 195 -19.32 0.12 -10.70
N PHE A 196 -18.31 0.84 -11.17
CA PHE A 196 -17.90 2.16 -10.67
C PHE A 196 -18.54 3.33 -11.43
N ASN A 197 -19.71 3.11 -12.05
CA ASN A 197 -20.47 4.13 -12.78
C ASN A 197 -19.67 4.87 -13.87
N GLY A 198 -18.70 4.18 -14.48
CA GLY A 198 -17.89 4.69 -15.57
C GLY A 198 -18.68 4.76 -16.87
N GLY A 199 -18.74 5.96 -17.47
CA GLY A 199 -19.35 6.15 -18.80
C GLY A 199 -18.55 5.49 -19.94
N PRO A 200 -18.96 5.69 -21.21
CA PRO A 200 -18.34 5.00 -22.37
C PRO A 200 -16.85 5.31 -22.56
N LYS A 201 -16.38 6.47 -22.07
CA LYS A 201 -14.97 6.88 -22.11
C LYS A 201 -14.10 6.19 -21.06
N SER A 202 -14.71 5.67 -19.99
CA SER A 202 -13.98 4.95 -18.95
C SER A 202 -13.30 3.72 -19.53
N CYS A 203 -12.11 3.45 -19.03
CA CYS A 203 -11.24 2.41 -19.54
C CYS A 203 -10.30 1.91 -18.44
N GLY A 204 -9.50 0.89 -18.71
CA GLY A 204 -8.58 0.35 -17.71
C GLY A 204 -7.74 -0.81 -18.22
N THR A 205 -7.06 -1.49 -17.30
CA THR A 205 -6.27 -2.71 -17.54
C THR A 205 -6.32 -3.62 -16.32
N VAL A 206 -6.24 -4.94 -16.53
CA VAL A 206 -5.99 -5.89 -15.44
C VAL A 206 -4.52 -5.81 -15.04
N THR A 207 -4.25 -5.91 -13.74
CA THR A 207 -2.91 -5.92 -13.14
C THR A 207 -2.76 -7.14 -12.22
N SER A 208 -1.53 -7.42 -11.76
CA SER A 208 -1.25 -8.53 -10.85
C SER A 208 -1.78 -8.33 -9.42
N GLY A 209 -2.19 -7.12 -9.06
CA GLY A 209 -2.68 -6.81 -7.72
C GLY A 209 -2.74 -5.30 -7.46
N GLY A 210 -3.36 -4.91 -6.33
CA GLY A 210 -3.56 -3.50 -5.99
C GLY A 210 -2.29 -2.66 -5.93
N THR A 211 -1.16 -3.27 -5.54
CA THR A 211 0.14 -2.59 -5.60
C THR A 211 0.50 -2.20 -7.03
N GLU A 212 0.37 -3.09 -8.01
CA GLU A 212 0.63 -2.73 -9.42
C GLU A 212 -0.39 -1.68 -9.91
N SER A 213 -1.67 -1.80 -9.55
CA SER A 213 -2.69 -0.80 -9.92
C SER A 213 -2.34 0.61 -9.43
N ILE A 214 -1.91 0.75 -8.16
CA ILE A 214 -1.45 2.02 -7.58
C ILE A 214 -0.19 2.52 -8.28
N LEU A 215 0.79 1.64 -8.54
CA LEU A 215 2.01 2.00 -9.25
C LEU A 215 1.69 2.53 -10.67
N MET A 216 0.79 1.87 -11.40
CA MET A 216 0.40 2.30 -12.75
C MET A 216 -0.27 3.68 -12.74
N ALA A 217 -1.16 3.94 -11.77
CA ALA A 217 -1.78 5.26 -11.60
C ALA A 217 -0.75 6.35 -11.31
N CYS A 218 0.16 6.10 -10.37
CA CYS A 218 1.22 7.04 -10.02
C CYS A 218 2.15 7.32 -11.20
N LYS A 219 2.57 6.27 -11.94
CA LYS A 219 3.38 6.40 -13.15
C LYS A 219 2.68 7.23 -14.21
N ALA A 220 1.40 6.97 -14.48
CA ALA A 220 0.62 7.71 -15.46
C ALA A 220 0.54 9.21 -15.11
N TYR A 221 0.25 9.54 -13.85
CA TYR A 221 0.14 10.95 -13.43
C TYR A 221 1.48 11.65 -13.29
N ARG A 222 2.57 10.92 -13.00
CA ARG A 222 3.93 11.45 -13.10
C ARG A 222 4.25 11.87 -14.53
N ASP A 223 4.02 10.99 -15.50
CA ASP A 223 4.36 11.26 -16.90
C ASP A 223 3.52 12.43 -17.44
N MET A 224 2.24 12.50 -17.07
CA MET A 224 1.38 13.65 -17.38
C MET A 224 1.88 14.95 -16.71
N ALA A 225 2.40 14.89 -15.47
CA ALA A 225 2.98 16.04 -14.81
C ALA A 225 4.29 16.50 -15.47
N HIS A 226 5.12 15.56 -15.96
CA HIS A 226 6.31 15.88 -16.74
C HIS A 226 5.97 16.62 -18.03
N GLU A 227 4.92 16.22 -18.74
CA GLU A 227 4.45 16.94 -19.93
C GLU A 227 3.97 18.36 -19.61
N ARG A 228 3.41 18.58 -18.41
CA ARG A 228 3.08 19.91 -17.88
C ARG A 228 4.31 20.73 -17.44
N GLY A 229 5.53 20.19 -17.56
CA GLY A 229 6.78 20.84 -17.15
C GLY A 229 7.19 20.64 -15.69
N VAL A 230 6.53 19.73 -14.95
CA VAL A 230 6.89 19.45 -13.55
C VAL A 230 8.12 18.56 -13.49
N LYS A 231 9.22 19.06 -12.93
CA LYS A 231 10.48 18.31 -12.80
C LYS A 231 10.49 17.34 -11.60
N TYR A 232 9.82 17.68 -10.51
CA TYR A 232 9.79 16.88 -9.28
C TYR A 232 8.34 16.60 -8.84
N PRO A 233 7.63 15.68 -9.51
CA PRO A 233 6.21 15.39 -9.24
C PRO A 233 5.94 15.01 -7.78
N GLU A 234 4.88 15.59 -7.19
CA GLU A 234 4.44 15.30 -5.82
C GLU A 234 3.11 14.52 -5.79
N ILE A 235 3.02 13.50 -4.94
CA ILE A 235 1.79 12.78 -4.60
C ILE A 235 1.29 13.37 -3.28
N LEU A 236 0.09 13.96 -3.25
CA LEU A 236 -0.57 14.36 -2.00
C LEU A 236 -1.53 13.26 -1.57
N ALA A 237 -1.25 12.62 -0.45
CA ALA A 237 -2.01 11.46 0.00
C ALA A 237 -2.16 11.48 1.53
N PRO A 238 -3.30 11.01 2.09
CA PRO A 238 -3.45 10.82 3.54
C PRO A 238 -2.30 9.99 4.17
N VAL A 239 -1.99 10.18 5.46
CA VAL A 239 -1.07 9.27 6.20
C VAL A 239 -1.56 7.82 6.24
N SER A 240 -2.85 7.59 6.04
CA SER A 240 -3.49 6.26 6.06
C SER A 240 -3.46 5.52 4.73
N VAL A 241 -2.95 6.11 3.65
CA VAL A 241 -2.93 5.43 2.35
C VAL A 241 -2.06 4.19 2.37
N HIS A 242 -2.29 3.28 1.42
CA HIS A 242 -1.50 2.07 1.31
C HIS A 242 0.00 2.37 1.10
N ALA A 243 0.88 1.59 1.70
CA ALA A 243 2.35 1.71 1.54
C ALA A 243 2.85 1.54 0.07
N ALA A 244 1.96 1.18 -0.85
CA ALA A 244 2.26 1.16 -2.29
C ALA A 244 2.50 2.57 -2.84
N PHE A 245 1.95 3.63 -2.22
CA PHE A 245 2.26 5.01 -2.60
C PHE A 245 3.70 5.39 -2.22
N ASP A 246 4.21 4.95 -1.06
CA ASP A 246 5.63 5.09 -0.71
C ASP A 246 6.52 4.34 -1.70
N LYS A 247 6.12 3.11 -2.07
CA LYS A 247 6.82 2.32 -3.07
C LYS A 247 6.81 3.00 -4.45
N ALA A 248 5.69 3.60 -4.85
CA ALA A 248 5.57 4.36 -6.09
C ALA A 248 6.48 5.59 -6.08
N ALA A 249 6.46 6.35 -4.98
CA ALA A 249 7.32 7.51 -4.79
C ALA A 249 8.79 7.14 -4.91
N HIS A 250 9.20 6.04 -4.26
CA HIS A 250 10.55 5.51 -4.34
C HIS A 250 10.94 5.07 -5.76
N TYR A 251 10.13 4.24 -6.42
CA TYR A 251 10.45 3.68 -7.73
C TYR A 251 10.44 4.71 -8.85
N PHE A 252 9.52 5.68 -8.79
CA PHE A 252 9.31 6.60 -9.89
C PHE A 252 9.90 7.99 -9.66
N GLY A 253 10.60 8.19 -8.54
CA GLY A 253 11.23 9.46 -8.20
C GLY A 253 10.22 10.58 -7.95
N MET A 254 9.11 10.26 -7.29
CA MET A 254 8.11 11.24 -6.87
C MET A 254 8.28 11.54 -5.37
N LYS A 255 7.84 12.71 -4.93
CA LYS A 255 7.80 13.04 -3.50
C LYS A 255 6.40 12.76 -2.95
N LEU A 256 6.30 11.87 -1.97
CA LEU A 256 5.06 11.64 -1.24
C LEU A 256 4.92 12.66 -0.11
N VAL A 257 3.84 13.42 -0.12
CA VAL A 257 3.48 14.36 0.94
C VAL A 257 2.29 13.79 1.69
N HIS A 258 2.53 13.30 2.89
CA HIS A 258 1.48 12.76 3.74
C HIS A 258 0.64 13.88 4.35
N ILE A 259 -0.67 13.80 4.16
CA ILE A 259 -1.67 14.69 4.73
C ILE A 259 -2.21 14.08 6.03
N PRO A 260 -2.28 14.84 7.14
CA PRO A 260 -2.77 14.32 8.41
C PRO A 260 -4.26 13.92 8.34
N LEU A 261 -4.67 13.07 9.29
CA LEU A 261 -6.07 12.73 9.51
C LEU A 261 -6.69 13.64 10.57
N VAL A 262 -8.01 13.78 10.53
CA VAL A 262 -8.79 14.36 11.62
C VAL A 262 -8.96 13.31 12.72
N ASN A 263 -8.37 13.54 13.90
CA ASN A 263 -8.24 12.54 14.97
C ASN A 263 -9.52 11.76 15.30
N ASN A 264 -10.69 12.42 15.37
CA ASN A 264 -11.92 11.75 15.79
C ASN A 264 -12.56 10.90 14.68
N THR A 265 -12.35 11.26 13.41
CA THR A 265 -13.00 10.58 12.28
C THR A 265 -12.06 9.64 11.54
N MET A 266 -10.74 9.82 11.71
CA MET A 266 -9.68 9.14 10.96
C MET A 266 -9.80 9.32 9.43
N LYS A 267 -10.52 10.36 8.99
CA LYS A 267 -10.60 10.81 7.59
C LYS A 267 -9.47 11.80 7.30
N VAL A 268 -9.05 11.91 6.05
CA VAL A 268 -8.05 12.94 5.66
C VAL A 268 -8.53 14.37 5.96
N ASP A 269 -7.63 15.21 6.45
CA ASP A 269 -7.89 16.65 6.58
C ASP A 269 -7.80 17.32 5.19
N VAL A 270 -8.96 17.51 4.57
CA VAL A 270 -9.11 18.17 3.25
C VAL A 270 -8.55 19.60 3.26
N LYS A 271 -8.63 20.32 4.39
CA LYS A 271 -8.04 21.67 4.50
C LYS A 271 -6.52 21.59 4.50
N ALA A 272 -5.92 20.61 5.16
CA ALA A 272 -4.48 20.36 5.10
C ALA A 272 -4.04 19.95 3.69
N MET A 273 -4.80 19.09 3.01
CA MET A 273 -4.53 18.71 1.62
C MET A 273 -4.52 19.96 0.72
N LYS A 274 -5.54 20.82 0.82
CA LYS A 274 -5.62 22.08 0.08
C LYS A 274 -4.39 22.96 0.29
N ARG A 275 -3.90 23.09 1.53
CA ARG A 275 -2.70 23.89 1.85
C ARG A 275 -1.40 23.30 1.28
N ALA A 276 -1.35 21.99 1.04
CA ALA A 276 -0.17 21.32 0.51
C ALA A 276 -0.06 21.38 -1.03
N ILE A 277 -1.16 21.68 -1.74
CA ILE A 277 -1.17 21.83 -3.20
C ILE A 277 -0.22 22.93 -3.64
N ASN A 278 0.65 22.61 -4.60
CA ASN A 278 1.61 23.54 -5.19
C ASN A 278 1.89 23.19 -6.66
N GLY A 279 2.78 23.94 -7.32
CA GLY A 279 3.09 23.77 -8.73
C GLY A 279 3.68 22.41 -9.13
N ASN A 280 4.20 21.63 -8.17
CA ASN A 280 4.74 20.29 -8.39
C ASN A 280 3.72 19.18 -8.17
N THR A 281 2.52 19.48 -7.69
CA THR A 281 1.51 18.45 -7.41
C THR A 281 1.09 17.73 -8.70
N ALA A 282 1.27 16.42 -8.71
CA ALA A 282 0.96 15.55 -9.83
C ALA A 282 -0.36 14.80 -9.66
N MET A 283 -0.73 14.45 -8.42
CA MET A 283 -1.99 13.78 -8.12
C MET A 283 -2.42 13.97 -6.66
N LEU A 284 -3.73 13.89 -6.44
CA LEU A 284 -4.38 13.75 -5.14
C LEU A 284 -4.83 12.29 -4.95
N VAL A 285 -4.88 11.84 -3.69
CA VAL A 285 -5.27 10.47 -3.35
C VAL A 285 -6.33 10.46 -2.25
N CYS A 286 -7.30 9.58 -2.39
CA CYS A 286 -8.24 9.16 -1.34
C CYS A 286 -8.29 7.63 -1.27
N SER A 287 -8.68 7.06 -0.13
CA SER A 287 -8.93 5.63 0.01
C SER A 287 -10.40 5.32 0.29
N ALA A 288 -10.88 4.21 -0.28
CA ALA A 288 -12.27 3.77 -0.22
C ALA A 288 -12.40 2.26 0.10
N PRO A 289 -12.24 1.84 1.37
CA PRO A 289 -11.72 2.60 2.51
C PRO A 289 -10.19 2.47 2.64
N GLN A 290 -9.57 3.25 3.53
CA GLN A 290 -8.18 3.03 3.93
C GLN A 290 -8.03 1.74 4.76
N PHE A 291 -6.92 1.01 4.51
CA PHE A 291 -6.66 -0.30 5.12
C PHE A 291 -6.52 -0.26 6.66
N PRO A 292 -5.78 0.69 7.26
CA PRO A 292 -5.59 0.70 8.72
C PRO A 292 -6.89 0.68 9.54
N HIS A 293 -7.82 1.61 9.32
CA HIS A 293 -9.00 1.79 10.18
C HIS A 293 -10.34 1.58 9.47
N GLY A 294 -10.37 1.19 8.19
CA GLY A 294 -11.61 0.89 7.48
C GLY A 294 -12.49 2.11 7.18
N ILE A 295 -11.92 3.31 7.17
CA ILE A 295 -12.64 4.57 6.96
C ILE A 295 -12.64 4.97 5.49
N MET A 296 -13.78 5.44 5.00
CA MET A 296 -13.91 6.08 3.69
C MET A 296 -13.43 7.54 3.79
N ASP A 297 -12.46 7.93 2.97
CA ASP A 297 -12.10 9.34 2.83
C ASP A 297 -13.24 10.13 2.16
N PRO A 298 -13.35 11.45 2.41
CA PRO A 298 -14.33 12.33 1.77
C PRO A 298 -13.97 12.58 0.29
N VAL A 299 -14.25 11.61 -0.57
CA VAL A 299 -13.89 11.63 -2.00
C VAL A 299 -14.47 12.85 -2.71
N GLU A 300 -15.73 13.22 -2.45
CA GLU A 300 -16.37 14.40 -3.06
C GLU A 300 -15.61 15.70 -2.74
N GLU A 301 -15.28 15.93 -1.47
CA GLU A 301 -14.57 17.14 -1.04
C GLU A 301 -13.16 17.24 -1.66
N VAL A 302 -12.46 16.10 -1.78
CA VAL A 302 -11.14 16.07 -2.44
C VAL A 302 -11.27 16.20 -3.96
N ALA A 303 -12.33 15.65 -4.56
CA ALA A 303 -12.62 15.82 -5.98
C ALA A 303 -12.90 17.28 -6.35
N GLU A 304 -13.54 18.05 -5.47
CA GLU A 304 -13.67 19.51 -5.65
C GLU A 304 -12.31 20.21 -5.73
N LEU A 305 -11.33 19.80 -4.91
CA LEU A 305 -9.95 20.30 -5.02
C LEU A 305 -9.33 19.88 -6.36
N ALA A 306 -9.48 18.61 -6.73
CA ALA A 306 -8.96 18.07 -8.00
C ALA A 306 -9.47 18.88 -9.20
N VAL A 307 -10.78 19.17 -9.24
CA VAL A 307 -11.40 20.02 -10.27
C VAL A 307 -10.88 21.44 -10.21
N ARG A 308 -10.87 22.07 -9.03
CA ARG A 308 -10.45 23.48 -8.86
C ARG A 308 -9.01 23.72 -9.29
N TYR A 309 -8.11 22.77 -9.00
CA TYR A 309 -6.68 22.89 -9.29
C TYR A 309 -6.26 22.15 -10.58
N ASN A 310 -7.21 21.57 -11.31
CA ASN A 310 -6.97 20.77 -12.52
C ASN A 310 -5.91 19.66 -12.30
N LEU A 311 -6.09 18.90 -11.23
CA LEU A 311 -5.22 17.79 -10.82
C LEU A 311 -5.98 16.46 -10.94
N PRO A 312 -5.29 15.36 -11.32
CA PRO A 312 -5.85 14.03 -11.17
C PRO A 312 -6.15 13.68 -9.72
N LEU A 313 -7.30 13.04 -9.49
CA LEU A 313 -7.63 12.32 -8.26
C LEU A 313 -7.65 10.82 -8.54
N HIS A 314 -6.92 10.08 -7.73
CA HIS A 314 -6.98 8.62 -7.65
C HIS A 314 -7.74 8.20 -6.39
N VAL A 315 -8.71 7.31 -6.55
CA VAL A 315 -9.42 6.66 -5.44
C VAL A 315 -8.91 5.23 -5.31
N ASP A 316 -8.20 4.96 -4.22
CA ASP A 316 -7.76 3.62 -3.87
C ASP A 316 -8.93 2.83 -3.26
N ALA A 317 -9.66 2.11 -4.11
CA ALA A 317 -10.69 1.16 -3.72
C ALA A 317 -10.15 -0.29 -3.77
N CYS A 318 -8.83 -0.50 -3.65
CA CYS A 318 -8.24 -1.85 -3.75
C CYS A 318 -8.87 -2.78 -2.73
N LEU A 319 -8.98 -2.33 -1.48
CA LEU A 319 -9.62 -3.10 -0.42
C LEU A 319 -11.13 -3.22 -0.61
N GLY A 320 -11.86 -2.10 -0.64
CA GLY A 320 -13.32 -2.10 -0.54
C GLY A 320 -14.08 -2.22 -1.85
N GLY A 321 -13.41 -2.15 -3.02
CA GLY A 321 -14.03 -1.91 -4.32
C GLY A 321 -15.23 -2.82 -4.62
N PHE A 322 -15.05 -4.13 -4.55
CA PHE A 322 -16.11 -5.13 -4.78
C PHE A 322 -17.07 -5.33 -3.59
N LEU A 323 -17.02 -4.47 -2.56
CA LEU A 323 -18.08 -4.31 -1.56
C LEU A 323 -18.84 -3.01 -1.80
N ILE A 324 -18.11 -1.89 -1.86
CA ILE A 324 -18.70 -0.54 -1.87
C ILE A 324 -19.60 -0.30 -3.09
N VAL A 325 -19.31 -0.91 -4.24
CA VAL A 325 -20.15 -0.83 -5.45
C VAL A 325 -21.50 -1.57 -5.30
N PHE A 326 -21.64 -2.46 -4.31
CA PHE A 326 -22.88 -3.20 -4.04
C PHE A 326 -23.58 -2.74 -2.76
N MET A 327 -23.00 -1.82 -2.00
CA MET A 327 -23.52 -1.38 -0.69
C MET A 327 -24.95 -0.83 -0.78
N GLU A 328 -25.23 0.03 -1.75
CA GLU A 328 -26.57 0.62 -1.91
C GLU A 328 -27.63 -0.46 -2.18
N LYS A 329 -27.35 -1.37 -3.14
CA LYS A 329 -28.22 -2.52 -3.44
C LYS A 329 -28.29 -3.53 -2.28
N ALA A 330 -27.29 -3.55 -1.41
CA ALA A 330 -27.28 -4.32 -0.19
C ALA A 330 -28.10 -3.68 0.96
N GLY A 331 -28.62 -2.46 0.78
CA GLY A 331 -29.40 -1.72 1.77
C GLY A 331 -28.55 -0.82 2.68
N TYR A 332 -27.33 -0.49 2.26
CA TYR A 332 -26.41 0.36 3.01
C TYR A 332 -25.99 1.58 2.19
N THR A 333 -26.32 2.77 2.67
CA THR A 333 -25.93 4.02 2.02
C THR A 333 -24.47 4.34 2.30
N LEU A 334 -23.76 4.83 1.27
CA LEU A 334 -22.41 5.40 1.37
C LEU A 334 -22.38 6.76 0.66
N ALA A 335 -21.43 7.61 1.06
CA ALA A 335 -21.11 8.81 0.28
C ALA A 335 -20.55 8.42 -1.11
N PRO A 336 -20.83 9.19 -2.17
CA PRO A 336 -20.27 8.97 -3.50
C PRO A 336 -18.72 8.86 -3.50
N PHE A 337 -18.19 7.89 -4.23
CA PHE A 337 -16.75 7.58 -4.23
C PHE A 337 -16.15 7.25 -5.61
N ASP A 338 -16.98 7.11 -6.65
CA ASP A 338 -16.57 6.55 -7.94
C ASP A 338 -16.57 7.57 -9.11
N PHE A 339 -16.65 7.11 -10.36
CA PHE A 339 -16.64 8.00 -11.53
C PHE A 339 -17.88 8.90 -11.66
N SER A 340 -18.93 8.66 -10.86
CA SER A 340 -20.04 9.61 -10.73
C SER A 340 -19.62 10.95 -10.08
N VAL A 341 -18.54 10.92 -9.29
CA VAL A 341 -17.97 12.12 -8.65
C VAL A 341 -17.07 12.86 -9.64
N LYS A 342 -17.52 14.04 -10.07
CA LYS A 342 -16.74 14.91 -10.96
C LYS A 342 -15.40 15.28 -10.31
N GLY A 343 -14.31 14.82 -10.91
CA GLY A 343 -12.94 15.03 -10.43
C GLY A 343 -12.19 13.73 -10.19
N VAL A 344 -12.90 12.61 -9.96
CA VAL A 344 -12.29 11.28 -9.91
C VAL A 344 -11.79 10.89 -11.29
N THR A 345 -10.48 10.70 -11.41
CA THR A 345 -9.84 10.42 -12.71
C THR A 345 -9.36 8.98 -12.84
N SER A 346 -9.08 8.28 -11.74
CA SER A 346 -8.81 6.83 -11.71
C SER A 346 -9.27 6.18 -10.41
N ILE A 347 -9.50 4.87 -10.49
CA ILE A 347 -9.90 4.01 -9.37
C ILE A 347 -9.14 2.68 -9.51
N SER A 348 -8.52 2.21 -8.44
CA SER A 348 -7.99 0.84 -8.36
C SER A 348 -8.92 -0.05 -7.54
N ALA A 349 -9.16 -1.30 -7.96
CA ALA A 349 -10.02 -2.25 -7.25
C ALA A 349 -9.50 -3.69 -7.36
N ASP A 350 -9.36 -4.41 -6.24
CA ASP A 350 -8.80 -5.76 -6.26
C ASP A 350 -9.88 -6.81 -6.48
N THR A 351 -9.87 -7.43 -7.66
CA THR A 351 -10.67 -8.62 -7.96
C THR A 351 -10.27 -9.79 -7.06
N HIS A 352 -9.01 -9.90 -6.62
CA HIS A 352 -8.56 -10.97 -5.72
C HIS A 352 -8.90 -10.80 -4.22
N LYS A 353 -9.62 -9.71 -3.87
CA LYS A 353 -10.15 -9.46 -2.53
C LYS A 353 -11.63 -9.79 -2.52
N TYR A 354 -12.52 -8.80 -2.39
CA TYR A 354 -13.97 -9.02 -2.41
C TYR A 354 -14.54 -9.29 -3.81
N GLY A 355 -13.72 -9.24 -4.86
CA GLY A 355 -14.10 -9.82 -6.15
C GLY A 355 -14.02 -11.36 -6.15
N TYR A 356 -13.40 -11.94 -5.12
CA TYR A 356 -13.24 -13.38 -4.85
C TYR A 356 -12.42 -14.16 -5.90
N ALA A 357 -11.78 -13.47 -6.84
CA ALA A 357 -10.90 -14.07 -7.82
C ALA A 357 -9.63 -14.65 -7.16
N PRO A 358 -8.90 -15.57 -7.84
CA PRO A 358 -7.62 -16.05 -7.34
C PRO A 358 -6.61 -14.91 -7.13
N LYS A 359 -5.67 -15.12 -6.21
CA LYS A 359 -4.54 -14.20 -6.01
C LYS A 359 -3.80 -13.96 -7.32
N GLY A 360 -3.34 -12.72 -7.54
CA GLY A 360 -2.67 -12.33 -8.78
C GLY A 360 -3.55 -11.53 -9.76
N SER A 361 -4.70 -10.99 -9.34
CA SER A 361 -5.57 -10.15 -10.18
C SER A 361 -6.06 -8.89 -9.47
N SER A 362 -6.07 -7.75 -10.19
CA SER A 362 -6.67 -6.47 -9.79
C SER A 362 -6.99 -5.66 -11.05
N VAL A 363 -7.66 -4.52 -10.91
CA VAL A 363 -7.90 -3.58 -12.02
C VAL A 363 -7.47 -2.16 -11.64
N ILE A 364 -6.88 -1.47 -12.62
CA ILE A 364 -6.75 -0.01 -12.61
C ILE A 364 -7.66 0.56 -13.69
N LEU A 365 -8.54 1.47 -13.29
CA LEU A 365 -9.54 2.11 -14.13
C LEU A 365 -9.24 3.60 -14.23
N TYR A 366 -9.54 4.19 -15.37
CA TYR A 366 -9.42 5.62 -15.65
C TYR A 366 -10.74 6.12 -16.25
N SER A 367 -11.09 7.36 -15.89
CA SER A 367 -12.27 8.06 -16.43
C SER A 367 -12.21 8.30 -17.95
N ASP A 368 -11.01 8.36 -18.52
CA ASP A 368 -10.77 8.68 -19.93
C ASP A 368 -9.46 8.03 -20.43
N THR A 369 -9.41 7.69 -21.73
CA THR A 369 -8.26 7.04 -22.37
C THR A 369 -7.01 7.91 -22.35
N LYS A 370 -7.15 9.24 -22.31
CA LYS A 370 -6.01 10.18 -22.23
C LYS A 370 -5.15 9.93 -21.00
N TYR A 371 -5.74 9.52 -19.86
CA TYR A 371 -4.97 9.20 -18.65
C TYR A 371 -4.28 7.85 -18.79
N ARG A 372 -5.00 6.84 -19.30
CA ARG A 372 -4.47 5.49 -19.46
C ARG A 372 -3.29 5.43 -20.44
N GLN A 373 -3.27 6.27 -21.48
CA GLN A 373 -2.16 6.30 -22.44
C GLN A 373 -0.80 6.59 -21.78
N TYR A 374 -0.76 7.44 -20.75
CA TYR A 374 0.48 7.70 -19.99
C TYR A 374 0.95 6.50 -19.17
N GLN A 375 0.10 5.50 -18.91
CA GLN A 375 0.52 4.32 -18.16
C GLN A 375 1.36 3.38 -19.04
N TYR A 376 1.08 3.30 -20.33
CA TYR A 376 1.70 2.34 -21.24
C TYR A 376 3.21 2.52 -21.35
N PHE A 377 3.89 1.45 -21.73
CA PHE A 377 5.27 1.46 -22.17
C PHE A 377 5.32 1.05 -23.65
N VAL A 378 6.11 1.77 -24.45
CA VAL A 378 6.32 1.50 -25.87
C VAL A 378 7.80 1.66 -26.19
N ALA A 379 8.39 0.64 -26.80
CA ALA A 379 9.75 0.67 -27.34
C ALA A 379 9.69 0.48 -28.87
N PRO A 380 9.65 1.58 -29.65
CA PRO A 380 9.50 1.51 -31.11
C PRO A 380 10.76 1.00 -31.82
N ASP A 381 11.94 1.24 -31.25
CA ASP A 381 13.24 1.00 -31.90
C ASP A 381 13.93 -0.30 -31.42
N TRP A 382 13.22 -1.17 -30.69
CA TRP A 382 13.81 -2.41 -30.18
C TRP A 382 14.03 -3.43 -31.30
N GLN A 383 15.22 -4.05 -31.34
CA GLN A 383 15.62 -5.00 -32.40
C GLN A 383 14.76 -6.27 -32.49
N GLY A 384 14.01 -6.60 -31.42
CA GLY A 384 13.05 -7.71 -31.41
C GLY A 384 11.69 -7.37 -32.05
N GLY A 385 11.53 -6.16 -32.59
CA GLY A 385 10.27 -5.62 -33.12
C GLY A 385 9.65 -4.58 -32.19
N ILE A 386 8.60 -3.90 -32.66
CA ILE A 386 7.88 -2.92 -31.84
C ILE A 386 7.31 -3.62 -30.60
N TYR A 387 7.70 -3.15 -29.41
CA TYR A 387 7.22 -3.70 -28.14
C TYR A 387 6.30 -2.71 -27.44
N ALA A 388 5.15 -3.18 -26.96
CA ALA A 388 4.22 -2.39 -26.15
C ALA A 388 3.63 -3.24 -25.02
N SER A 389 3.56 -2.67 -23.82
CA SER A 389 2.91 -3.31 -22.66
C SER A 389 1.91 -2.38 -21.99
N PRO A 390 0.73 -2.90 -21.57
CA PRO A 390 -0.31 -2.10 -20.94
C PRO A 390 -0.07 -1.86 -19.44
N SER A 391 0.76 -2.69 -18.80
CA SER A 391 1.14 -2.64 -17.37
C SER A 391 2.64 -2.95 -17.19
N ILE A 392 3.09 -3.23 -15.96
CA ILE A 392 4.51 -3.46 -15.64
C ILE A 392 5.05 -4.71 -16.38
N ALA A 393 4.26 -5.79 -16.43
CA ALA A 393 4.72 -7.07 -16.94
C ALA A 393 4.61 -7.18 -18.48
N GLY A 394 5.53 -7.98 -19.05
CA GLY A 394 5.40 -8.52 -20.41
C GLY A 394 4.53 -9.76 -20.42
N SER A 395 5.15 -10.94 -20.27
CA SER A 395 4.42 -12.20 -20.11
C SER A 395 3.61 -12.23 -18.81
N ARG A 396 2.36 -12.71 -18.88
CA ARG A 396 1.43 -12.75 -17.74
C ARG A 396 0.66 -14.07 -17.68
N PRO A 397 0.19 -14.52 -16.50
CA PRO A 397 -0.55 -15.77 -16.37
C PRO A 397 -2.01 -15.60 -16.80
N GLY A 398 -2.33 -15.94 -18.05
CA GLY A 398 -3.69 -15.81 -18.58
C GLY A 398 -4.73 -16.68 -17.87
N GLY A 399 -4.31 -17.78 -17.24
CA GLY A 399 -5.18 -18.59 -16.36
C GLY A 399 -5.78 -17.81 -15.18
N ILE A 400 -5.05 -16.84 -14.62
CA ILE A 400 -5.57 -15.98 -13.54
C ILE A 400 -6.63 -15.00 -14.07
N ILE A 401 -6.45 -14.48 -15.29
CA ILE A 401 -7.44 -13.62 -15.95
C ILE A 401 -8.72 -14.41 -16.23
N ALA A 402 -8.58 -15.64 -16.75
CA ALA A 402 -9.72 -16.51 -17.02
C ALA A 402 -10.50 -16.85 -15.75
N ALA A 403 -9.80 -17.21 -14.66
CA ALA A 403 -10.44 -17.51 -13.38
C ALA A 403 -11.09 -16.27 -12.74
N CYS A 404 -10.49 -15.08 -12.91
CA CYS A 404 -11.09 -13.82 -12.47
C CYS A 404 -12.41 -13.55 -13.21
N TRP A 405 -12.41 -13.64 -14.54
CA TRP A 405 -13.61 -13.51 -15.35
C TRP A 405 -14.67 -14.53 -14.95
N ALA A 406 -14.29 -15.80 -14.78
CA ALA A 406 -15.20 -16.87 -14.38
C ALA A 406 -15.81 -16.62 -12.99
N THR A 407 -15.03 -16.05 -12.06
CA THR A 407 -15.54 -15.66 -10.74
C THR A 407 -16.61 -14.59 -10.87
N MET A 408 -16.35 -13.51 -11.62
CA MET A 408 -17.33 -12.43 -11.80
C MET A 408 -18.63 -12.92 -12.45
N MET A 409 -18.52 -13.82 -13.44
CA MET A 409 -19.67 -14.44 -14.11
C MET A 409 -20.44 -15.39 -13.20
N HIS A 410 -19.75 -16.17 -12.38
CA HIS A 410 -20.38 -17.11 -11.46
C HIS A 410 -21.07 -16.40 -10.29
N MET A 411 -20.42 -15.39 -9.73
CA MET A 411 -20.97 -14.62 -8.61
C MET A 411 -22.21 -13.83 -9.03
N GLY A 412 -22.19 -13.24 -10.23
CA GLY A 412 -23.26 -12.34 -10.66
C GLY A 412 -23.41 -11.13 -9.73
N GLU A 413 -24.34 -10.25 -10.04
CA GLU A 413 -24.64 -9.12 -9.17
C GLU A 413 -25.30 -9.56 -7.86
N ASP A 414 -26.18 -10.56 -7.91
CA ASP A 414 -26.92 -11.10 -6.77
C ASP A 414 -25.99 -11.74 -5.73
N GLY A 415 -25.02 -12.55 -6.16
CA GLY A 415 -24.05 -13.15 -5.23
C GLY A 415 -23.13 -12.11 -4.58
N TYR A 416 -22.72 -11.07 -5.31
CA TYR A 416 -21.98 -9.96 -4.71
C TYR A 416 -22.82 -9.15 -3.71
N ILE A 417 -24.10 -8.89 -4.01
CA ILE A 417 -25.02 -8.21 -3.08
C ILE A 417 -25.23 -9.05 -1.82
N GLU A 418 -25.50 -10.34 -1.95
CA GLU A 418 -25.73 -11.23 -0.80
C GLU A 418 -24.50 -11.31 0.11
N THR A 419 -23.32 -11.49 -0.48
CA THR A 419 -22.07 -11.58 0.28
C THR A 419 -21.72 -10.24 0.95
N THR A 420 -21.96 -9.12 0.26
CA THR A 420 -21.85 -7.78 0.85
C THR A 420 -22.77 -7.64 2.06
N LYS A 421 -24.04 -8.06 1.96
CA LYS A 421 -24.99 -8.04 3.10
C LYS A 421 -24.44 -8.80 4.31
N LYS A 422 -23.92 -10.01 4.09
CA LYS A 422 -23.37 -10.86 5.16
C LYS A 422 -22.15 -10.21 5.82
N ILE A 423 -21.17 -9.78 5.03
CA ILE A 423 -19.91 -9.19 5.52
C ILE A 423 -20.18 -7.91 6.33
N ILE A 424 -21.03 -7.03 5.81
CA ILE A 424 -21.32 -5.74 6.46
C ILE A 424 -22.16 -5.94 7.73
N SER A 425 -23.11 -6.88 7.74
CA SER A 425 -23.85 -7.24 8.95
C SER A 425 -22.90 -7.76 10.03
N THR A 426 -21.95 -8.63 9.66
CA THR A 426 -20.92 -9.15 10.57
C THR A 426 -20.02 -8.02 11.11
N ALA A 427 -19.53 -7.14 10.24
CA ALA A 427 -18.70 -6.02 10.67
C ALA A 427 -19.44 -5.09 11.64
N ARG A 428 -20.70 -4.74 11.36
CA ARG A 428 -21.56 -3.93 12.24
C ARG A 428 -21.84 -4.60 13.57
N LYS A 429 -22.04 -5.92 13.58
CA LYS A 429 -22.17 -6.72 14.81
C LYS A 429 -20.92 -6.65 15.66
N ILE A 430 -19.73 -6.79 15.05
CA ILE A 430 -18.44 -6.64 15.73
C ILE A 430 -18.29 -5.22 16.29
N ILE A 431 -18.53 -4.18 15.48
CA ILE A 431 -18.46 -2.78 15.94
C ILE A 431 -19.34 -2.55 17.17
N THR A 432 -20.59 -3.01 17.12
CA THR A 432 -21.54 -2.89 18.22
C THR A 432 -21.05 -3.65 19.47
N GLY A 433 -20.57 -4.89 19.29
CA GLY A 433 -20.08 -5.71 20.38
C GLY A 433 -18.82 -5.16 21.05
N ILE A 434 -17.89 -4.61 20.28
CA ILE A 434 -16.65 -3.99 20.80
C ILE A 434 -16.97 -2.71 21.57
N ASN A 435 -17.82 -1.84 21.04
CA ASN A 435 -18.18 -0.58 21.72
C ASN A 435 -18.97 -0.78 23.04
N GLN A 436 -19.42 -2.00 23.33
CA GLN A 436 -20.04 -2.37 24.61
C GLN A 436 -19.03 -2.89 25.65
N ILE A 437 -17.74 -3.03 25.30
CA ILE A 437 -16.70 -3.54 26.19
C ILE A 437 -15.91 -2.36 26.76
N GLU A 438 -15.98 -2.17 28.08
CA GLU A 438 -15.19 -1.15 28.76
C GLU A 438 -13.68 -1.37 28.59
N GLY A 439 -12.94 -0.31 28.30
CA GLY A 439 -11.49 -0.33 28.14
C GLY A 439 -11.00 -0.43 26.69
N VAL A 440 -11.89 -0.63 25.72
CA VAL A 440 -11.57 -0.61 24.28
C VAL A 440 -12.55 0.26 23.49
N TYR A 441 -12.15 0.69 22.30
CA TYR A 441 -13.01 1.45 21.38
C TYR A 441 -12.71 1.10 19.93
N VAL A 442 -13.67 1.38 19.04
CA VAL A 442 -13.45 1.33 17.58
C VAL A 442 -12.95 2.68 17.09
N PHE A 443 -11.91 2.67 16.24
CA PHE A 443 -11.40 3.89 15.61
C PHE A 443 -12.36 4.45 14.55
N GLY A 444 -12.80 5.70 14.73
CA GLY A 444 -13.69 6.38 13.79
C GLY A 444 -15.06 5.69 13.66
N ASN A 445 -15.62 5.70 12.45
CA ASN A 445 -16.87 5.01 12.12
C ASN A 445 -16.69 4.19 10.83
N PRO A 446 -16.12 2.97 10.90
CA PRO A 446 -15.91 2.14 9.72
C PRO A 446 -17.25 1.65 9.16
N GLU A 447 -17.50 1.97 7.89
CA GLU A 447 -18.77 1.66 7.20
C GLU A 447 -18.69 0.37 6.36
N VAL A 448 -17.49 -0.19 6.21
CA VAL A 448 -17.20 -1.33 5.32
C VAL A 448 -16.80 -2.56 6.16
N SER A 449 -15.72 -3.27 5.81
CA SER A 449 -15.40 -4.59 6.36
C SER A 449 -14.29 -4.58 7.43
N VAL A 450 -13.53 -3.51 7.55
CA VAL A 450 -12.39 -3.43 8.49
C VAL A 450 -12.81 -2.71 9.76
N VAL A 451 -12.49 -3.31 10.91
CA VAL A 451 -12.75 -2.76 12.24
C VAL A 451 -11.44 -2.67 13.01
N ALA A 452 -10.96 -1.45 13.23
CA ALA A 452 -9.78 -1.18 14.05
C ALA A 452 -10.16 -0.90 15.50
N ILE A 453 -9.43 -1.51 16.44
CA ILE A 453 -9.69 -1.50 17.87
C ILE A 453 -8.50 -0.86 18.58
N GLY A 454 -8.78 0.12 19.43
CA GLY A 454 -7.82 0.81 20.30
C GLY A 454 -8.17 0.70 21.79
N SER A 455 -7.27 1.20 22.63
CA SER A 455 -7.48 1.38 24.07
C SER A 455 -6.69 2.60 24.55
N ASP A 456 -7.30 3.42 25.40
CA ASP A 456 -6.64 4.51 26.12
C ASP A 456 -6.28 4.10 27.57
N VAL A 457 -6.58 2.86 27.95
CA VAL A 457 -6.45 2.36 29.34
C VAL A 457 -5.28 1.39 29.49
N PHE A 458 -5.00 0.58 28.47
CA PHE A 458 -3.88 -0.38 28.44
C PHE A 458 -3.23 -0.42 27.06
N ASP A 459 -2.03 -1.02 26.96
CA ASP A 459 -1.38 -1.24 25.67
C ASP A 459 -2.14 -2.29 24.84
N ILE A 460 -2.76 -1.84 23.75
CA ILE A 460 -3.58 -2.67 22.85
C ILE A 460 -2.84 -3.91 22.30
N PHE A 461 -1.51 -3.90 22.26
CA PHE A 461 -0.74 -5.05 21.83
C PHE A 461 -0.78 -6.23 22.82
N ARG A 462 -1.15 -5.99 24.09
CA ARG A 462 -1.48 -7.07 25.04
C ARG A 462 -2.72 -7.84 24.60
N LEU A 463 -3.75 -7.12 24.11
CA LEU A 463 -4.94 -7.75 23.57
C LEU A 463 -4.60 -8.54 22.29
N SER A 464 -3.74 -7.99 21.42
CA SER A 464 -3.24 -8.72 20.25
C SER A 464 -2.64 -10.08 20.63
N ASN A 465 -1.68 -10.08 21.58
CA ASN A 465 -1.02 -11.31 22.04
C ASN A 465 -2.02 -12.31 22.64
N ALA A 466 -2.96 -11.82 23.45
CA ALA A 466 -3.97 -12.64 24.11
C ALA A 466 -4.97 -13.27 23.12
N LEU A 467 -5.30 -12.56 22.04
CA LEU A 467 -6.13 -13.10 20.97
C LEU A 467 -5.34 -14.09 20.10
N THR A 468 -4.04 -13.84 19.86
CA THR A 468 -3.15 -14.80 19.19
C THR A 468 -3.04 -16.11 19.94
N SER A 469 -2.95 -16.09 21.29
CA SER A 469 -2.96 -17.34 22.07
C SER A 469 -4.31 -18.09 22.01
N LYS A 470 -5.40 -17.38 21.72
CA LYS A 470 -6.72 -17.97 21.41
C LYS A 470 -6.86 -18.43 19.95
N GLY A 471 -5.83 -18.23 19.13
CA GLY A 471 -5.75 -18.65 17.72
C GLY A 471 -6.22 -17.61 16.71
N TRP A 472 -6.39 -16.35 17.11
CA TRP A 472 -6.72 -15.24 16.21
C TRP A 472 -5.46 -14.64 15.59
N ASN A 473 -5.47 -14.44 14.28
CA ASN A 473 -4.44 -13.73 13.56
C ASN A 473 -4.99 -12.39 13.07
N LEU A 474 -4.66 -11.32 13.80
CA LEU A 474 -5.10 -9.95 13.54
C LEU A 474 -3.95 -9.12 13.01
N ASN A 475 -4.26 -8.07 12.25
CA ASN A 475 -3.21 -7.15 11.82
C ASN A 475 -2.88 -6.19 12.96
N THR A 476 -1.59 -6.06 13.26
CA THR A 476 -1.07 -5.08 14.20
C THR A 476 -0.77 -3.77 13.47
N LEU A 477 -1.26 -2.65 14.00
CA LEU A 477 -1.15 -1.31 13.43
C LEU A 477 -0.29 -0.41 14.30
N GLN A 478 0.09 0.75 13.75
CA GLN A 478 0.93 1.75 14.40
C GLN A 478 0.58 3.16 13.95
N PHE A 479 0.84 4.13 14.83
CA PHE A 479 0.59 5.57 14.61
C PHE A 479 -0.88 5.90 14.24
N PRO A 480 -1.86 5.60 15.11
CA PRO A 480 -1.72 5.16 16.51
C PRO A 480 -1.60 3.64 16.69
N SER A 481 -1.17 3.19 17.87
CA SER A 481 -1.20 1.77 18.24
C SER A 481 -2.64 1.24 18.17
N SER A 482 -2.84 0.18 17.40
CA SER A 482 -4.15 -0.43 17.20
C SER A 482 -3.96 -1.87 16.71
N ILE A 483 -5.03 -2.65 16.77
CA ILE A 483 -5.18 -3.88 15.99
C ILE A 483 -6.40 -3.76 15.09
N HIS A 484 -6.50 -4.53 14.01
CA HIS A 484 -7.76 -4.62 13.27
C HIS A 484 -8.13 -6.04 12.88
N ILE A 485 -9.43 -6.19 12.59
CA ILE A 485 -9.98 -7.35 11.88
C ILE A 485 -10.61 -6.88 10.56
N CYS A 486 -10.19 -7.49 9.46
CA CYS A 486 -10.76 -7.33 8.13
C CYS A 486 -11.74 -8.48 7.87
N CYS A 487 -13.03 -8.19 7.95
CA CYS A 487 -14.08 -9.18 7.79
C CYS A 487 -14.16 -9.67 6.33
N THR A 488 -14.25 -10.98 6.17
CA THR A 488 -14.40 -11.68 4.89
C THR A 488 -15.56 -12.67 4.99
N VAL A 489 -15.88 -13.40 3.91
CA VAL A 489 -16.92 -14.44 3.94
C VAL A 489 -16.70 -15.45 5.06
N LEU A 490 -15.44 -15.78 5.38
CA LEU A 490 -15.06 -16.72 6.44
C LEU A 490 -15.57 -16.29 7.82
N HIS A 491 -15.64 -14.98 8.07
CA HIS A 491 -16.10 -14.40 9.33
C HIS A 491 -17.64 -14.37 9.43
N THR A 492 -18.34 -14.61 8.33
CA THR A 492 -19.81 -14.66 8.28
C THR A 492 -20.36 -16.03 8.66
N GLN A 493 -19.48 -17.02 8.88
CA GLN A 493 -19.88 -18.34 9.37
C GLN A 493 -20.55 -18.24 10.75
N PRO A 494 -21.53 -19.12 11.05
CA PRO A 494 -22.23 -19.11 12.33
C PRO A 494 -21.28 -19.14 13.54
N GLY A 495 -21.49 -18.22 14.48
CA GLY A 495 -20.75 -18.16 15.74
C GLY A 495 -19.36 -17.51 15.68
N VAL A 496 -18.75 -17.30 14.51
CA VAL A 496 -17.38 -16.74 14.42
C VAL A 496 -17.32 -15.32 14.99
N ALA A 497 -18.25 -14.44 14.60
CA ALA A 497 -18.32 -13.08 15.12
C ALA A 497 -18.62 -13.02 16.63
N ASP A 498 -19.50 -13.91 17.12
CA ASP A 498 -19.82 -14.01 18.54
C ASP A 498 -18.62 -14.49 19.36
N GLN A 499 -17.90 -15.48 18.84
CA GLN A 499 -16.66 -15.98 19.44
C GLN A 499 -15.61 -14.87 19.50
N PHE A 500 -15.43 -14.10 18.43
CA PHE A 500 -14.49 -12.98 18.41
C PHE A 500 -14.81 -11.96 19.50
N ILE A 501 -16.07 -11.50 19.56
CA ILE A 501 -16.52 -10.52 20.57
C ILE A 501 -16.38 -11.10 21.99
N GLY A 502 -16.72 -12.38 22.17
CA GLY A 502 -16.57 -13.09 23.44
C GLY A 502 -15.12 -13.18 23.91
N ASP A 503 -14.21 -13.58 23.04
CA ASP A 503 -12.78 -13.66 23.32
C ASP A 503 -12.19 -12.28 23.64
N VAL A 504 -12.57 -11.23 22.89
CA VAL A 504 -12.16 -9.85 23.20
C VAL A 504 -12.65 -9.44 24.59
N ARG A 505 -13.93 -9.67 24.91
CA ARG A 505 -14.50 -9.34 26.22
C ARG A 505 -13.78 -10.06 27.36
N GLU A 506 -13.52 -11.35 27.19
CA GLU A 506 -12.79 -12.16 28.17
C GLU A 506 -11.38 -11.62 28.39
N GLN A 507 -10.63 -11.39 27.32
CA GLN A 507 -9.23 -10.95 27.42
C GLN A 507 -9.10 -9.51 27.93
N VAL A 508 -10.00 -8.61 27.53
CA VAL A 508 -10.05 -7.25 28.11
C VAL A 508 -10.32 -7.32 29.61
N ALA A 509 -11.28 -8.13 30.06
CA ALA A 509 -11.54 -8.29 31.50
C ALA A 509 -10.34 -8.83 32.29
N ILE A 510 -9.53 -9.71 31.68
CA ILE A 510 -8.27 -10.20 32.29
C ILE A 510 -7.23 -9.08 32.35
N ILE A 511 -7.00 -8.38 31.24
CA ILE A 511 -6.02 -7.29 31.12
C ILE A 511 -6.34 -6.15 32.10
N MET A 512 -7.63 -5.83 32.26
CA MET A 512 -8.11 -4.76 33.13
C MET A 512 -7.87 -5.03 34.62
N LYS A 513 -7.57 -6.27 35.04
CA LYS A 513 -7.12 -6.56 36.42
C LYS A 513 -5.77 -5.92 36.73
N ASN A 514 -4.92 -5.73 35.72
CA ASN A 514 -3.65 -5.02 35.83
C ASN A 514 -3.34 -4.28 34.50
N PRO A 515 -3.95 -3.10 34.27
CA PRO A 515 -3.81 -2.37 33.00
C PRO A 515 -2.37 -1.93 32.71
N SER A 516 -1.59 -1.66 33.75
CA SER A 516 -0.20 -1.18 33.68
C SER A 516 0.86 -2.27 33.47
N GLU A 517 0.46 -3.54 33.42
CA GLU A 517 1.40 -4.63 33.14
C GLU A 517 2.07 -4.44 31.77
N LYS A 518 3.38 -4.75 31.72
CA LYS A 518 4.19 -4.58 30.51
C LYS A 518 3.81 -5.59 29.44
N THR A 519 3.73 -5.12 28.20
CA THR A 519 3.58 -5.97 27.02
C THR A 519 4.82 -6.84 26.81
N THR A 520 4.61 -8.09 26.44
CA THR A 520 5.65 -9.09 26.15
C THR A 520 5.53 -9.60 24.70
N GLY A 521 6.41 -10.51 24.27
CA GLY A 521 6.33 -11.17 22.97
C GLY A 521 6.32 -10.22 21.77
N MET A 522 5.61 -10.61 20.70
CA MET A 522 5.52 -9.83 19.46
C MET A 522 4.93 -8.44 19.67
N GLY A 523 3.92 -8.30 20.55
CA GLY A 523 3.35 -7.00 20.90
C GLY A 523 4.38 -6.00 21.42
N ALA A 524 5.36 -6.45 22.20
CA ALA A 524 6.43 -5.58 22.70
C ALA A 524 7.36 -5.11 21.57
N ILE A 525 7.60 -5.94 20.56
CA ILE A 525 8.40 -5.59 19.38
C ILE A 525 7.69 -4.48 18.58
N TYR A 526 6.38 -4.60 18.37
CA TYR A 526 5.60 -3.56 17.68
C TYR A 526 5.54 -2.24 18.46
N GLY A 527 5.35 -2.29 19.79
CA GLY A 527 5.39 -1.10 20.65
C GLY A 527 6.78 -0.43 20.63
N MET A 528 7.85 -1.23 20.75
CA MET A 528 9.22 -0.74 20.67
C MET A 528 9.50 -0.13 19.29
N ALA A 529 9.12 -0.80 18.21
CA ALA A 529 9.34 -0.34 16.84
C ALA A 529 8.77 1.05 16.61
N GLN A 530 7.62 1.40 17.21
CA GLN A 530 7.07 2.75 17.14
C GLN A 530 7.90 3.79 17.89
N SER A 531 8.44 3.43 19.05
CA SER A 531 9.21 4.35 19.90
C SER A 531 10.60 4.69 19.36
N ILE A 532 11.16 3.89 18.45
CA ILE A 532 12.51 4.10 17.89
C ILE A 532 12.58 5.41 17.07
N PRO A 533 13.37 6.42 17.50
CA PRO A 533 13.46 7.71 16.80
C PRO A 533 14.21 7.65 15.48
N ASP A 534 15.18 6.73 15.35
CA ASP A 534 15.91 6.45 14.12
C ASP A 534 15.22 5.34 13.32
N ARG A 535 14.34 5.75 12.41
CA ARG A 535 13.58 4.81 11.56
C ARG A 535 14.49 3.95 10.65
N SER A 536 15.77 4.31 10.46
CA SER A 536 16.69 3.47 9.67
C SER A 536 16.94 2.11 10.33
N MET A 537 16.86 2.02 11.66
CA MET A 537 16.94 0.73 12.38
C MET A 537 15.77 -0.18 12.04
N VAL A 538 14.55 0.36 12.00
CA VAL A 538 13.35 -0.40 11.61
C VAL A 538 13.51 -0.89 10.17
N THR A 539 14.05 -0.08 9.28
CA THR A 539 14.36 -0.48 7.89
C THR A 539 15.38 -1.62 7.83
N GLU A 540 16.45 -1.58 8.63
CA GLU A 540 17.48 -2.63 8.68
C GLU A 540 16.92 -3.95 9.22
N ILE A 541 16.17 -3.91 10.33
CA ILE A 541 15.46 -5.09 10.87
C ILE A 541 14.51 -5.67 9.82
N SER A 542 13.75 -4.81 9.13
CA SER A 542 12.80 -5.24 8.10
C SER A 542 13.50 -5.89 6.90
N ARG A 543 14.68 -5.40 6.51
CA ARG A 543 15.49 -6.02 5.45
C ARG A 543 15.99 -7.39 5.87
N GLY A 544 16.54 -7.51 7.09
CA GLY A 544 16.99 -8.80 7.58
C GLY A 544 15.86 -9.81 7.77
N PHE A 545 14.65 -9.37 8.18
CA PHE A 545 13.45 -10.20 8.14
C PHE A 545 13.18 -10.75 6.74
N LEU A 546 13.25 -9.91 5.70
CA LEU A 546 13.08 -10.36 4.31
C LEU A 546 14.17 -11.33 3.89
N ASP A 547 15.43 -11.11 4.29
CA ASP A 547 16.53 -12.05 4.02
C ASP A 547 16.29 -13.42 4.67
N CYS A 548 15.76 -13.44 5.90
CA CYS A 548 15.39 -14.68 6.60
C CYS A 548 14.34 -15.51 5.84
N LEU A 549 13.36 -14.87 5.17
CA LEU A 549 12.34 -15.57 4.39
C LEU A 549 12.91 -16.38 3.21
N TYR A 550 14.07 -15.98 2.69
CA TYR A 550 14.76 -16.67 1.59
C TYR A 550 15.96 -17.52 2.06
N SER A 551 16.19 -17.59 3.37
CA SER A 551 17.25 -18.42 3.93
C SER A 551 16.94 -19.90 3.74
N THR A 552 17.97 -20.67 3.40
CA THR A 552 17.94 -22.15 3.40
C THR A 552 18.88 -22.74 4.44
N GLU A 553 19.35 -21.91 5.37
CA GLU A 553 20.14 -22.33 6.52
C GLU A 553 19.21 -22.68 7.68
N VAL A 554 19.45 -23.84 8.30
CA VAL A 554 18.70 -24.26 9.49
C VAL A 554 19.38 -23.61 10.70
N PRO A 555 18.66 -22.77 11.48
CA PRO A 555 19.25 -22.14 12.66
C PRO A 555 19.79 -23.20 13.62
N LYS A 556 21.02 -23.00 14.10
CA LYS A 556 21.57 -23.85 15.16
C LYS A 556 20.90 -23.48 16.48
N LEU A 557 20.22 -24.44 17.12
CA LEU A 557 19.74 -24.28 18.49
C LEU A 557 20.94 -24.11 19.42
N ASN A 558 21.31 -22.87 19.75
CA ASN A 558 22.26 -22.60 20.82
C ASN A 558 21.57 -22.91 22.15
N THR A 559 21.97 -24.01 22.79
CA THR A 559 21.50 -24.46 24.11
C THR A 559 21.87 -23.52 25.27
N SER A 560 22.44 -22.34 25.00
CA SER A 560 22.91 -21.38 26.00
C SER A 560 21.85 -20.35 26.47
N HIS A 561 20.66 -20.32 25.87
CA HIS A 561 19.62 -19.32 26.20
C HIS A 561 18.37 -19.85 26.92
N MET A 562 18.33 -21.13 27.31
CA MET A 562 17.21 -21.71 28.08
C MET A 562 17.41 -21.76 29.61
N ASN A 563 18.40 -21.05 30.17
CA ASN A 563 18.52 -20.92 31.63
C ASN A 563 17.88 -19.61 32.13
N GLY A 564 16.55 -19.53 32.05
CA GLY A 564 15.74 -18.55 32.77
C GLY A 564 14.91 -19.26 33.84
N ASN A 565 15.46 -19.33 35.06
CA ASN A 565 14.87 -19.82 36.32
C ASN A 565 13.36 -20.15 36.32
N GLY A 566 13.04 -21.40 36.05
CA GLY A 566 11.88 -22.06 36.67
C GLY A 566 12.29 -22.54 38.06
N LYS A 567 12.10 -21.71 39.09
CA LYS A 567 12.04 -22.23 40.46
C LYS A 567 10.66 -22.86 40.62
N ALA A 568 10.65 -24.17 40.81
CA ALA A 568 9.50 -24.92 41.27
C ALA A 568 9.01 -24.35 42.62
N HIS A 569 7.73 -23.99 42.68
CA HIS A 569 6.84 -24.18 43.82
C HIS A 569 5.40 -24.22 43.33
#